data_AF-A0A3P6E3U9-F1
#
_entry.id   AF-A0A3P6E3U9-F1
#
_cell.length_a   1.000
_cell.length_b   1.000
_cell.length_c   1.000
_cell.angle_alpha   90.00
_cell.angle_beta   90.00
_cell.angle_gamma   90.00
#
_symmetry.space_group_name_H-M   'P 1'
#
loop_
_entity.id
_entity.type
_entity.pdbx_description
1 polymer ?
#
loop_
_entity_poly.entity_id
_entity_poly.type
_entity_poly.pdbx_seq_one_letter_code
_entity_poly.pdbx_strand_id
1 'polypeptide(L)'
;MFPADKRVPSRCQSCFLSFFFFFFLSLKVEEFDISPGEKYLVTYSKPKPSDPNTKKFNPLGNAPLLLDDVIDISWSPTQAVLAILLKASGKQPFKVVLLQFPNNVKLAEKDLTAILGDCKMHWQSNGEYLAVNTYGGFEFFRIKEEGIPTDSLKVDKKTLAFAWEPSGHRFAVIYGDEPTLSVSFYSMKKTPGKVTELTILSNRQADAPFWSPKGNLIVLAGLKEGLKEGNLEFFDVDQLAQISPVANVVANQVAWNQSGKYVATVFTHKRSLIVIVTVNQMTLVRVLLSGPPMESVFLFISVNFL
;
A
#
# COMPACT_ATOMS: atom_id res chain seq x y z
N MET A 1 -15.82 7.97 10.79
CA MET A 1 -15.23 7.83 9.44
C MET A 1 -14.02 6.92 9.59
N PHE A 2 -14.15 5.64 9.25
CA PHE A 2 -13.02 4.70 9.30
C PHE A 2 -12.07 5.00 8.12
N PRO A 3 -10.75 5.01 8.32
CA PRO A 3 -9.81 5.19 7.21
C PRO A 3 -9.92 4.00 6.24
N ALA A 4 -10.15 4.31 4.97
CA ALA A 4 -10.48 3.36 3.90
C ALA A 4 -9.34 2.37 3.52
N ASP A 5 -8.23 2.35 4.27
CA ASP A 5 -7.04 1.57 3.96
C ASP A 5 -6.85 0.33 4.88
N LYS A 6 -7.74 0.14 5.88
CA LYS A 6 -7.72 -1.03 6.76
C LYS A 6 -8.87 -1.97 6.39
N ARG A 7 -8.58 -3.03 5.63
CA ARG A 7 -9.55 -4.10 5.36
C ARG A 7 -9.98 -4.74 6.68
N VAL A 8 -11.22 -4.51 7.09
CA VAL A 8 -11.90 -5.32 8.12
C VAL A 8 -12.36 -6.61 7.44
N PRO A 9 -11.89 -7.80 7.85
CA PRO A 9 -12.35 -9.07 7.27
C PRO A 9 -13.81 -9.35 7.64
N SER A 10 -14.58 -9.80 6.66
CA SER A 10 -16.01 -10.07 6.73
C SER A 10 -16.33 -11.42 7.40
N ARG A 11 -16.06 -11.59 8.71
CA ARG A 11 -16.66 -12.70 9.50
C ARG A 11 -16.51 -12.58 11.01
N CYS A 12 -16.94 -11.46 11.60
CA CYS A 12 -17.05 -11.38 13.06
C CYS A 12 -18.25 -10.51 13.47
N GLN A 13 -19.44 -11.09 13.53
CA GLN A 13 -20.65 -10.41 14.01
C GLN A 13 -21.22 -11.20 15.17
N SER A 14 -20.94 -10.75 16.40
CA SER A 14 -21.89 -10.63 17.51
C SER A 14 -21.22 -10.85 18.87
N CYS A 15 -20.58 -12.00 19.12
CA CYS A 15 -20.12 -12.31 20.49
C CYS A 15 -18.75 -11.70 20.87
N PHE A 16 -17.83 -11.54 19.93
CA PHE A 16 -16.50 -10.94 20.20
C PHE A 16 -16.59 -9.42 20.44
N LEU A 17 -17.53 -8.73 19.79
CA LEU A 17 -17.70 -7.27 19.91
C LEU A 17 -18.13 -6.83 21.31
N SER A 18 -18.94 -7.62 22.02
CA SER A 18 -19.51 -7.20 23.32
C SER A 18 -18.48 -7.22 24.45
N PHE A 19 -17.59 -8.23 24.48
CA PHE A 19 -16.48 -8.29 25.45
C PHE A 19 -15.37 -7.28 25.11
N PHE A 20 -15.13 -7.04 23.82
CA PHE A 20 -14.22 -6.00 23.33
C PHE A 20 -14.67 -4.59 23.74
N PHE A 21 -15.96 -4.27 23.66
CA PHE A 21 -16.43 -2.91 23.94
C PHE A 21 -16.23 -2.49 25.40
N PHE A 22 -16.35 -3.43 26.35
CA PHE A 22 -16.21 -3.13 27.78
C PHE A 22 -14.75 -2.97 28.24
N PHE A 23 -13.80 -3.72 27.66
CA PHE A 23 -12.38 -3.62 28.04
C PHE A 23 -11.76 -2.28 27.62
N PHE A 24 -12.22 -1.71 26.50
CA PHE A 24 -11.73 -0.43 25.97
C PHE A 24 -12.25 0.80 26.72
N LEU A 25 -13.31 0.70 27.54
CA LEU A 25 -13.73 1.83 28.38
C LEU A 25 -12.78 2.08 29.56
N SER A 26 -12.05 1.06 30.01
CA SER A 26 -11.14 1.13 31.16
C SER A 26 -9.77 1.70 30.83
N LEU A 27 -9.33 1.60 29.57
CA LEU A 27 -8.03 2.06 29.10
C LEU A 27 -8.30 3.17 28.08
N LYS A 28 -7.73 4.36 28.27
CA LYS A 28 -7.83 5.48 27.30
C LYS A 28 -7.11 5.16 25.99
N VAL A 29 -7.62 4.19 25.23
CA VAL A 29 -7.08 3.71 23.95
C VAL A 29 -7.71 4.50 22.83
N GLU A 30 -6.88 5.09 21.97
CA GLU A 30 -7.36 5.93 20.86
C GLU A 30 -7.30 5.19 19.51
N GLU A 31 -6.34 4.28 19.30
CA GLU A 31 -6.23 3.45 18.10
C GLU A 31 -5.74 2.02 18.41
N PHE A 32 -6.06 1.09 17.50
CA PHE A 32 -5.63 -0.31 17.58
C PHE A 32 -5.30 -0.89 16.19
N ASP A 33 -4.52 -1.97 16.19
CA ASP A 33 -4.24 -2.76 14.99
C ASP A 33 -4.14 -4.25 15.31
N ILE A 34 -4.48 -5.11 14.34
CA ILE A 34 -4.61 -6.55 14.52
C ILE A 34 -3.60 -7.28 13.63
N SER A 35 -2.88 -8.25 14.20
CA SER A 35 -1.91 -9.05 13.46
C SER A 35 -2.58 -9.97 12.44
N PRO A 36 -1.82 -10.50 11.46
CA PRO A 36 -2.31 -11.57 10.58
C PRO A 36 -2.86 -12.74 11.38
N GLY A 37 -3.99 -13.29 10.90
CA GLY A 37 -4.69 -14.38 11.57
C GLY A 37 -5.33 -14.01 12.91
N GLU A 38 -5.46 -12.71 13.21
CA GLU A 38 -6.21 -12.17 14.36
C GLU A 38 -5.71 -12.63 15.74
N LYS A 39 -4.42 -13.00 15.84
CA LYS A 39 -3.84 -13.55 17.06
C LYS A 39 -3.40 -12.49 18.08
N TYR A 40 -2.94 -11.34 17.60
CA TYR A 40 -2.39 -10.29 18.45
C TYR A 40 -3.08 -8.96 18.17
N LEU A 41 -3.33 -8.22 19.24
CA LEU A 41 -3.91 -6.89 19.21
C LEU A 41 -2.89 -5.92 19.80
N VAL A 42 -2.62 -4.86 19.06
CA VAL A 42 -1.77 -3.76 19.50
C VAL A 42 -2.64 -2.54 19.70
N THR A 43 -2.41 -1.85 20.81
CA THR A 43 -3.07 -0.57 21.10
C THR A 43 -2.03 0.52 21.21
N TYR A 44 -2.40 1.71 20.75
CA TYR A 44 -1.54 2.89 20.86
C TYR A 44 -2.38 4.16 21.04
N SER A 45 -1.79 5.14 21.71
CA SER A 45 -2.41 6.44 21.97
C SER A 45 -1.79 7.51 21.07
N LYS A 46 -2.57 8.48 20.56
CA LYS A 46 -1.99 9.65 19.87
C LYS A 46 -1.36 10.59 20.91
N PRO A 47 -0.45 11.47 20.47
CA PRO A 47 0.11 12.47 21.37
C PRO A 47 -1.01 13.39 21.86
N LYS A 48 -0.99 13.73 23.15
CA LYS A 48 -1.94 14.71 23.69
C LYS A 48 -1.51 16.11 23.29
N PRO A 49 -2.43 17.08 23.16
CA PRO A 49 -2.07 18.48 22.92
C PRO A 49 -1.09 19.07 23.96
N SER A 50 -1.09 18.52 25.19
CA SER A 50 -0.19 18.89 26.28
C SER A 50 1.20 18.22 26.23
N ASP A 51 1.35 17.17 25.44
CA ASP A 51 2.59 16.40 25.25
C ASP A 51 2.63 15.88 23.81
N PRO A 52 3.01 16.73 22.84
CA PRO A 52 2.82 16.49 21.41
C PRO A 52 3.73 15.42 20.81
N ASN A 53 4.67 14.86 21.59
CA ASN A 53 5.68 13.93 21.07
C ASN A 53 5.44 12.47 21.47
N THR A 54 4.78 12.17 22.60
CA THR A 54 4.67 10.79 23.07
C THR A 54 3.41 10.07 22.58
N LYS A 55 3.59 9.14 21.63
CA LYS A 55 2.66 8.01 21.46
C LYS A 55 3.10 6.87 22.36
N LYS A 56 2.21 6.36 23.22
CA LYS A 56 2.50 5.18 24.06
C LYS A 56 2.01 3.92 23.36
N PHE A 57 2.89 2.92 23.27
CA PHE A 57 2.62 1.63 22.66
C PHE A 57 2.40 0.58 23.75
N ASN A 58 1.27 -0.15 23.67
CA ASN A 58 0.97 -1.25 24.59
C ASN A 58 0.53 -2.48 23.77
N PRO A 59 1.42 -3.46 23.59
CA PRO A 59 1.02 -4.75 23.07
C PRO A 59 0.19 -5.47 24.14
N LEU A 60 -1.02 -5.90 23.81
CA LEU A 60 -1.85 -6.64 24.75
C LEU A 60 -1.35 -8.09 24.86
N GLY A 61 -1.08 -8.55 26.08
CA GLY A 61 -0.73 -9.94 26.38
C GLY A 61 0.70 -10.18 26.89
N ASN A 62 1.59 -9.18 26.84
CA ASN A 62 2.95 -9.22 27.39
C ASN A 62 3.31 -7.90 28.09
N ALA A 63 4.47 -7.82 28.75
CA ALA A 63 4.95 -6.59 29.39
C ALA A 63 4.87 -5.39 28.40
N PRO A 64 4.31 -4.24 28.83
CA PRO A 64 4.11 -3.09 27.95
C PRO A 64 5.45 -2.63 27.37
N LEU A 65 5.55 -2.59 26.05
CA LEU A 65 6.74 -2.13 25.35
C LEU A 65 6.67 -0.60 25.25
N LEU A 66 7.34 0.09 26.16
CA LEU A 66 7.44 1.54 26.15
C LEU A 66 8.31 1.99 24.98
N LEU A 67 7.68 2.27 23.84
CA LEU A 67 8.29 2.98 22.73
C LEU A 67 7.78 4.41 22.74
N ASP A 68 8.70 5.35 22.90
CA ASP A 68 8.40 6.77 22.76
C ASP A 68 8.43 7.17 21.27
N ASP A 69 7.71 8.23 20.93
CA ASP A 69 7.75 8.88 19.61
C ASP A 69 7.39 7.99 18.39
N VAL A 70 6.43 7.07 18.56
CA VAL A 70 5.89 6.26 17.44
C VAL A 70 5.18 7.16 16.41
N ILE A 71 5.61 7.09 15.15
CA ILE A 71 4.94 7.77 14.03
C ILE A 71 3.86 6.88 13.46
N ASP A 72 4.23 5.65 13.09
CA ASP A 72 3.35 4.71 12.40
C ASP A 72 3.72 3.27 12.74
N ILE A 73 2.75 2.37 12.64
CA ILE A 73 2.93 0.93 12.84
C ILE A 73 2.26 0.17 11.72
N SER A 74 2.84 -0.95 11.32
CA SER A 74 2.26 -1.79 10.28
C SER A 74 2.69 -3.24 10.45
N TRP A 75 1.72 -4.14 10.54
CA TRP A 75 1.98 -5.57 10.57
C TRP A 75 2.42 -6.10 9.20
N SER A 76 3.38 -7.02 9.21
CA SER A 76 3.60 -7.93 8.08
C SER A 76 2.27 -8.59 7.72
N PRO A 77 1.94 -8.81 6.44
CA PRO A 77 0.68 -9.43 6.05
C PRO A 77 0.63 -10.94 6.29
N THR A 78 1.77 -11.59 6.50
CA THR A 78 1.87 -13.07 6.57
C THR A 78 2.47 -13.60 7.87
N GLN A 79 3.16 -12.76 8.63
CA GLN A 79 3.86 -13.15 9.86
C GLN A 79 3.50 -12.21 11.01
N ALA A 80 3.67 -12.67 12.25
CA ALA A 80 3.51 -11.85 13.44
C ALA A 80 4.72 -10.91 13.67
N VAL A 81 5.13 -10.21 12.61
CA VAL A 81 6.19 -9.21 12.61
C VAL A 81 5.54 -7.84 12.52
N LEU A 82 5.84 -6.96 13.48
CA LEU A 82 5.38 -5.59 13.48
C LEU A 82 6.51 -4.66 13.06
N ALA A 83 6.29 -3.86 12.03
CA ALA A 83 7.15 -2.72 11.72
C ALA A 83 6.66 -1.49 12.48
N ILE A 84 7.61 -0.77 13.08
CA ILE A 84 7.36 0.43 13.87
C ILE A 84 8.29 1.52 13.35
N LEU A 85 7.71 2.63 12.92
CA LEU A 85 8.41 3.83 12.52
C LEU A 85 8.45 4.79 13.72
N LEU A 86 9.64 5.16 14.15
CA LEU A 86 9.90 6.00 15.32
C LEU A 86 10.59 7.31 14.92
N LYS A 87 10.24 8.41 15.59
CA LYS A 87 11.03 9.65 15.54
C LYS A 87 11.94 9.69 16.76
N ALA A 88 13.24 9.46 16.65
CA ALA A 88 14.09 9.55 17.83
C ALA A 88 14.06 10.98 18.43
N SER A 89 13.83 11.10 19.73
CA SER A 89 13.89 12.38 20.45
C SER A 89 15.24 13.09 20.25
N GLY A 90 15.21 14.40 19.95
CA GLY A 90 16.40 15.25 19.79
C GLY A 90 16.87 15.44 18.34
N LYS A 91 18.19 15.32 18.10
CA LYS A 91 18.83 15.47 16.76
C LYS A 91 19.02 14.14 16.03
N GLN A 92 18.47 13.04 16.54
CA GLN A 92 18.68 11.72 15.97
C GLN A 92 17.77 11.48 14.76
N PRO A 93 18.22 10.66 13.78
CA PRO A 93 17.41 10.30 12.62
C PRO A 93 16.19 9.48 13.03
N PHE A 94 15.18 9.43 12.16
CA PHE A 94 14.07 8.50 12.40
C PHE A 94 14.56 7.07 12.22
N LYS A 95 13.80 6.12 12.73
CA LYS A 95 14.22 4.73 12.84
C LYS A 95 13.08 3.78 12.54
N VAL A 96 13.39 2.67 11.91
CA VAL A 96 12.47 1.53 11.73
C VAL A 96 12.93 0.40 12.62
N VAL A 97 11.99 -0.15 13.40
CA VAL A 97 12.19 -1.33 14.24
C VAL A 97 11.26 -2.43 13.78
N LEU A 98 11.78 -3.64 13.59
CA LEU A 98 11.01 -4.85 13.32
C LEU A 98 10.97 -5.72 14.58
N LEU A 99 9.77 -6.00 15.07
CA LEU A 99 9.54 -6.82 16.27
C LEU A 99 8.76 -8.09 15.94
N GLN A 100 9.27 -9.24 16.37
CA GLN A 100 8.58 -10.52 16.30
C GLN A 100 7.74 -10.74 17.56
N PHE A 101 6.45 -10.94 17.36
CA PHE A 101 5.50 -11.33 18.40
C PHE A 101 5.39 -12.86 18.52
N PRO A 102 5.07 -13.38 19.73
CA PRO A 102 4.66 -12.64 20.94
C PRO A 102 5.83 -12.10 21.78
N ASN A 103 7.03 -12.67 21.67
CA ASN A 103 8.12 -12.44 22.63
C ASN A 103 8.82 -11.06 22.54
N ASN A 104 8.30 -10.14 21.71
CA ASN A 104 8.91 -8.83 21.44
C ASN A 104 10.38 -8.92 21.01
N VAL A 105 10.75 -9.97 20.27
CA VAL A 105 12.13 -10.16 19.81
C VAL A 105 12.42 -9.15 18.71
N LYS A 106 13.41 -8.29 18.92
CA LYS A 106 13.86 -7.33 17.91
C LYS A 106 14.60 -8.07 16.81
N LEU A 107 13.99 -8.10 15.62
CA LEU A 107 14.56 -8.76 14.44
C LEU A 107 15.56 -7.87 13.72
N ALA A 108 15.22 -6.58 13.54
CA ALA A 108 16.10 -5.61 12.91
C ALA A 108 15.78 -4.19 13.39
N GLU A 109 16.78 -3.32 13.24
CA GLU A 109 16.67 -1.89 13.52
C GLU A 109 17.53 -1.14 12.50
N LYS A 110 17.00 -0.06 11.93
CA LYS A 110 17.73 0.78 10.99
C LYS A 110 17.39 2.25 11.17
N ASP A 111 18.43 3.06 11.29
CA ASP A 111 18.34 4.52 11.18
C ASP A 111 18.12 4.93 9.72
N LEU A 112 17.17 5.84 9.50
CA LEU A 112 16.79 6.34 8.19
C LEU A 112 17.55 7.65 7.89
N THR A 113 18.18 7.72 6.73
CA THR A 113 19.17 8.76 6.40
C THR A 113 18.58 10.11 5.97
N ALA A 114 17.31 10.17 5.53
CA ALA A 114 16.69 11.39 5.02
C ALA A 114 15.18 11.45 5.30
N ILE A 115 14.73 12.29 6.22
CA ILE A 115 13.28 12.44 6.48
C ILE A 115 12.88 13.89 6.73
N LEU A 116 12.17 14.41 5.72
CA LEU A 116 11.25 15.55 5.77
C LEU A 116 10.07 15.21 4.84
N GLY A 117 9.00 14.58 5.35
CA GLY A 117 7.81 14.24 4.54
C GLY A 117 6.96 13.10 5.13
N ASP A 118 5.92 12.71 4.38
CA ASP A 118 4.98 11.64 4.73
C ASP A 118 5.60 10.25 4.50
N CYS A 119 6.36 9.75 5.48
CA CYS A 119 6.87 8.37 5.46
C CYS A 119 5.71 7.37 5.48
N LYS A 120 5.71 6.45 4.50
CA LYS A 120 4.74 5.34 4.42
C LYS A 120 5.46 4.00 4.37
N MET A 121 4.90 3.01 5.06
CA MET A 121 5.35 1.62 5.04
C MET A 121 4.53 0.81 4.03
N HIS A 122 5.20 0.09 3.14
CA HIS A 122 4.60 -0.71 2.09
C HIS A 122 5.08 -2.15 2.18
N TRP A 123 4.23 -3.05 2.68
CA TRP A 123 4.50 -4.48 2.71
C TRP A 123 4.21 -5.15 1.37
N GLN A 124 5.13 -6.00 0.92
CA GLN A 124 4.85 -6.93 -0.18
C GLN A 124 3.88 -8.02 0.31
N SER A 125 3.00 -8.49 -0.58
CA SER A 125 1.84 -9.31 -0.20
C SER A 125 2.17 -10.66 0.47
N ASN A 126 3.35 -11.23 0.20
CA ASN A 126 3.82 -12.46 0.85
C ASN A 126 4.63 -12.17 2.13
N GLY A 127 4.77 -10.90 2.52
CA GLY A 127 5.55 -10.42 3.66
C GLY A 127 7.06 -10.57 3.47
N GLU A 128 7.54 -10.69 2.24
CA GLU A 128 8.98 -10.91 1.97
C GLU A 128 9.79 -9.63 2.00
N TYR A 129 9.15 -8.52 1.64
CA TYR A 129 9.78 -7.23 1.54
C TYR A 129 8.93 -6.18 2.25
N LEU A 130 9.60 -5.25 2.92
CA LEU A 130 9.03 -4.00 3.39
C LEU A 130 9.77 -2.86 2.71
N ALA A 131 9.05 -1.94 2.08
CA ALA A 131 9.58 -0.66 1.62
C ALA A 131 9.11 0.45 2.55
N VAL A 132 10.01 1.34 2.94
CA VAL A 132 9.71 2.54 3.70
C VAL A 132 10.05 3.72 2.83
N ASN A 133 9.02 4.49 2.47
CA ASN A 133 9.17 5.74 1.76
C ASN A 133 9.95 6.74 2.64
N THR A 134 10.93 7.40 2.03
CA THR A 134 11.73 8.48 2.63
C THR A 134 11.70 9.71 1.73
N TYR A 135 12.13 10.86 2.24
CA TYR A 135 12.26 12.04 1.38
C TYR A 135 13.45 11.86 0.44
N GLY A 136 13.17 11.62 -0.83
CA GLY A 136 14.18 11.36 -1.86
C GLY A 136 14.44 9.88 -2.14
N GLY A 137 13.56 8.96 -1.71
CA GLY A 137 13.74 7.55 -2.04
C GLY A 137 12.95 6.55 -1.20
N PHE A 138 13.55 5.36 -1.07
CA PHE A 138 13.02 4.23 -0.33
C PHE A 138 14.12 3.46 0.37
N GLU A 139 13.81 2.98 1.57
CA GLU A 139 14.60 1.99 2.30
C GLU A 139 13.85 0.64 2.28
N PHE A 140 14.53 -0.43 1.91
CA PHE A 140 13.95 -1.77 1.76
C PHE A 140 14.52 -2.72 2.80
N PHE A 141 13.68 -3.63 3.28
CA PHE A 141 14.02 -4.70 4.22
C PHE A 141 13.63 -6.04 3.60
N ARG A 142 14.54 -7.01 3.63
CA ARG A 142 14.33 -8.39 3.15
C ARG A 142 14.02 -9.29 4.34
N ILE A 143 12.74 -9.44 4.62
CA ILE A 143 12.23 -9.87 5.94
C ILE A 143 12.52 -11.35 6.22
N LYS A 144 12.53 -12.18 5.19
CA LYS A 144 12.77 -13.63 5.30
C LYS A 144 14.23 -14.04 5.11
N GLU A 145 15.12 -13.08 4.81
CA GLU A 145 16.56 -13.35 4.66
C GLU A 145 17.26 -13.21 6.02
N GLU A 146 18.30 -14.02 6.24
CA GLU A 146 19.05 -14.02 7.50
C GLU A 146 19.68 -12.64 7.77
N GLY A 147 19.50 -12.12 8.99
CA GLY A 147 19.98 -10.79 9.38
C GLY A 147 19.18 -9.62 8.79
N ILE A 148 18.11 -9.89 8.02
CA ILE A 148 17.23 -8.89 7.38
C ILE A 148 18.05 -7.82 6.66
N PRO A 149 18.75 -8.17 5.57
CA PRO A 149 19.54 -7.23 4.81
C PRO A 149 18.66 -6.08 4.30
N THR A 150 19.25 -4.89 4.27
CA THR A 150 18.57 -3.66 3.85
C THR A 150 19.18 -3.06 2.61
N ASP A 151 18.37 -2.30 1.89
CA ASP A 151 18.73 -1.68 0.62
C ASP A 151 18.14 -0.28 0.50
N SER A 152 18.70 0.55 -0.37
CA SER A 152 18.24 1.93 -0.55
C SER A 152 18.12 2.28 -2.03
N LEU A 153 17.00 2.88 -2.41
CA LEU A 153 16.78 3.47 -3.73
C LEU A 153 16.67 4.99 -3.57
N LYS A 154 17.48 5.74 -4.31
CA LYS A 154 17.34 7.20 -4.42
C LYS A 154 16.42 7.54 -5.58
N VAL A 155 15.53 8.50 -5.36
CA VAL A 155 14.61 9.05 -6.36
C VAL A 155 14.72 10.57 -6.28
N ASP A 156 15.32 11.18 -7.30
CA ASP A 156 15.70 12.61 -7.28
C ASP A 156 14.51 13.57 -7.43
N LYS A 157 13.32 13.06 -7.75
CA LYS A 157 12.10 13.86 -7.88
C LYS A 157 11.03 13.42 -6.89
N LYS A 158 9.98 14.24 -6.76
CA LYS A 158 8.83 13.94 -5.93
C LYS A 158 8.20 12.61 -6.34
N THR A 159 8.12 11.69 -5.38
CA THR A 159 7.40 10.42 -5.55
C THR A 159 5.90 10.65 -5.37
N LEU A 160 5.10 10.13 -6.29
CA LEU A 160 3.64 10.20 -6.29
C LEU A 160 3.00 8.87 -5.88
N ALA A 161 3.53 7.76 -6.37
CA ALA A 161 3.00 6.43 -6.08
C ALA A 161 4.09 5.37 -6.01
N PHE A 162 3.82 4.34 -5.23
CA PHE A 162 4.63 3.13 -5.10
C PHE A 162 3.69 1.93 -5.05
N ALA A 163 4.00 0.87 -5.79
CA ALA A 163 3.23 -0.38 -5.69
C ALA A 163 4.10 -1.61 -5.94
N TRP A 164 4.04 -2.55 -4.99
CA TRP A 164 4.58 -3.90 -5.14
C TRP A 164 3.79 -4.69 -6.18
N GLU A 165 4.51 -5.50 -6.95
CA GLU A 165 3.90 -6.59 -7.71
C GLU A 165 3.32 -7.65 -6.75
N PRO A 166 2.04 -8.04 -6.89
CA PRO A 166 1.44 -9.09 -6.08
C PRO A 166 2.19 -10.41 -6.19
N SER A 167 2.54 -10.98 -5.03
CA SER A 167 3.29 -12.21 -4.88
C SER A 167 4.63 -12.26 -5.64
N GLY A 168 5.14 -11.11 -6.07
CA GLY A 168 6.38 -10.96 -6.80
C GLY A 168 7.46 -10.23 -6.01
N HIS A 169 8.60 -10.01 -6.66
CA HIS A 169 9.75 -9.27 -6.12
C HIS A 169 9.98 -7.93 -6.84
N ARG A 170 9.09 -7.55 -7.75
CA ARG A 170 9.17 -6.31 -8.51
C ARG A 170 8.27 -5.24 -7.90
N PHE A 171 8.53 -4.00 -8.25
CA PHE A 171 7.68 -2.88 -7.89
C PHE A 171 7.79 -1.76 -8.92
N ALA A 172 6.80 -0.87 -8.90
CA ALA A 172 6.75 0.34 -9.71
C ALA A 172 6.80 1.58 -8.82
N VAL A 173 7.49 2.61 -9.28
CA VAL A 173 7.52 3.95 -8.68
C VAL A 173 7.08 4.96 -9.72
N ILE A 174 6.12 5.81 -9.36
CA ILE A 174 5.71 6.97 -10.17
C ILE A 174 6.25 8.22 -9.49
N TYR A 175 6.98 9.04 -10.24
CA TYR A 175 7.66 10.23 -9.72
C TYR A 175 7.80 11.32 -10.78
N GLY A 176 8.07 12.53 -10.34
CA GLY A 176 8.21 13.71 -11.18
C GLY A 176 7.13 14.75 -10.96
N ASP A 177 7.08 15.71 -11.88
CA ASP A 177 6.16 16.83 -11.86
C ASP A 177 5.27 16.80 -13.10
N GLU A 178 4.03 17.22 -12.92
CA GLU A 178 3.06 17.23 -14.01
C GLU A 178 3.37 18.33 -15.04
N PRO A 179 3.03 18.11 -16.33
CA PRO A 179 2.29 16.97 -16.88
C PRO A 179 3.16 15.78 -17.30
N THR A 180 4.48 15.83 -17.08
CA THR A 180 5.44 14.85 -17.61
C THR A 180 5.98 13.96 -16.49
N LEU A 181 5.22 12.93 -16.13
CA LEU A 181 5.62 11.97 -15.09
C LEU A 181 6.53 10.87 -15.66
N SER A 182 7.26 10.23 -14.76
CA SER A 182 8.06 9.04 -15.03
C SER A 182 7.53 7.87 -14.21
N VAL A 183 7.52 6.69 -14.83
CA VAL A 183 7.24 5.41 -14.15
C VAL A 183 8.46 4.52 -14.29
N SER A 184 9.07 4.12 -13.19
CA SER A 184 10.20 3.19 -13.19
C SER A 184 9.83 1.87 -12.52
N PHE A 185 10.39 0.79 -13.06
CA PHE A 185 10.19 -0.57 -12.58
C PHE A 185 11.49 -1.11 -12.02
N TYR A 186 11.42 -1.81 -10.88
CA TYR A 186 12.58 -2.35 -10.19
C TYR A 186 12.37 -3.80 -9.78
N SER A 187 13.46 -4.49 -9.43
CA SER A 187 13.47 -5.86 -8.93
C SER A 187 14.36 -6.02 -7.69
N MET A 188 13.84 -6.75 -6.70
CA MET A 188 14.53 -7.17 -5.48
C MET A 188 15.26 -8.52 -5.61
N LYS A 189 15.25 -9.19 -6.78
CA LYS A 189 15.69 -10.59 -6.91
C LYS A 189 17.18 -10.84 -6.62
N LYS A 190 18.07 -9.88 -6.90
CA LYS A 190 19.52 -10.10 -6.73
C LYS A 190 19.90 -10.09 -5.23
N THR A 191 20.65 -11.12 -4.83
CA THR A 191 21.24 -11.28 -3.50
C THR A 191 22.75 -11.57 -3.61
N PRO A 192 23.63 -10.98 -2.78
CA PRO A 192 23.35 -9.89 -1.86
C PRO A 192 23.33 -8.54 -2.58
N GLY A 193 22.30 -7.74 -2.30
CA GLY A 193 22.40 -6.29 -2.44
C GLY A 193 22.06 -5.69 -3.80
N LYS A 194 21.34 -4.57 -3.67
CA LYS A 194 20.92 -3.58 -4.64
C LYS A 194 19.66 -3.91 -5.42
N VAL A 195 18.63 -3.14 -5.11
CA VAL A 195 17.47 -2.87 -5.96
C VAL A 195 17.97 -2.61 -7.38
N THR A 196 17.46 -3.38 -8.33
CA THR A 196 17.85 -3.26 -9.74
C THR A 196 16.76 -2.59 -10.53
N GLU A 197 17.11 -1.54 -11.28
CA GLU A 197 16.20 -0.93 -12.25
C GLU A 197 16.03 -1.86 -13.45
N LEU A 198 14.78 -2.04 -13.87
CA LEU A 198 14.40 -2.85 -15.03
C LEU A 198 14.18 -1.97 -16.26
N THR A 199 13.40 -0.89 -16.10
CA THR A 199 13.10 0.07 -17.16
C THR A 199 12.51 1.36 -16.59
N ILE A 200 12.57 2.44 -17.37
CA ILE A 200 11.92 3.73 -17.10
C ILE A 200 11.04 4.11 -18.28
N LEU A 201 9.78 4.41 -18.00
CA LEU A 201 8.83 5.01 -18.93
C LEU A 201 8.74 6.50 -18.63
N SER A 202 9.32 7.33 -19.51
CA SER A 202 9.30 8.79 -19.39
C SER A 202 8.11 9.41 -20.13
N ASN A 203 7.78 10.66 -19.78
CA ASN A 203 6.75 11.47 -20.42
C ASN A 203 5.36 10.82 -20.41
N ARG A 204 4.98 10.28 -19.25
CA ARG A 204 3.68 9.63 -19.03
C ARG A 204 2.72 10.56 -18.30
N GLN A 205 1.43 10.34 -18.50
CA GLN A 205 0.34 10.99 -17.77
C GLN A 205 -0.34 9.97 -16.84
N ALA A 206 0.46 9.14 -16.17
CA ALA A 206 -0.03 8.14 -15.23
C ALA A 206 0.41 8.51 -13.82
N ASP A 207 -0.55 8.62 -12.90
CA ASP A 207 -0.35 8.97 -11.50
C ASP A 207 -0.67 7.82 -10.54
N ALA A 208 -1.31 6.76 -11.04
CA ALA A 208 -1.73 5.61 -10.24
C ALA A 208 -1.36 4.26 -10.92
N PRO A 209 -0.56 3.41 -10.25
CA PRO A 209 -0.24 2.05 -10.72
C PRO A 209 -1.23 1.00 -10.18
N PHE A 210 -1.74 0.14 -11.06
CA PHE A 210 -2.65 -0.97 -10.72
C PHE A 210 -2.12 -2.29 -11.26
N TRP A 211 -1.46 -3.07 -10.41
CA TRP A 211 -0.97 -4.40 -10.77
C TRP A 211 -2.10 -5.43 -10.91
N SER A 212 -1.96 -6.33 -11.88
CA SER A 212 -2.74 -7.55 -11.94
C SER A 212 -2.51 -8.40 -10.69
N PRO A 213 -3.56 -9.01 -10.09
CA PRO A 213 -3.42 -9.92 -8.96
C PRO A 213 -2.54 -11.15 -9.23
N LYS A 214 -2.26 -11.45 -10.51
CA LYS A 214 -1.34 -12.51 -10.93
C LYS A 214 0.10 -12.03 -11.15
N GLY A 215 0.38 -10.76 -10.90
CA GLY A 215 1.63 -10.12 -11.32
C GLY A 215 1.72 -9.96 -12.83
N ASN A 216 2.93 -9.71 -13.31
CA ASN A 216 3.34 -9.40 -14.69
C ASN A 216 2.71 -8.12 -15.26
N LEU A 217 1.39 -8.08 -15.36
CA LEU A 217 0.68 -7.01 -16.03
C LEU A 217 0.36 -5.88 -15.05
N ILE A 218 0.45 -4.65 -15.54
CA ILE A 218 0.09 -3.44 -14.79
C ILE A 218 -0.69 -2.48 -15.68
N VAL A 219 -1.68 -1.80 -15.09
CA VAL A 219 -2.33 -0.62 -15.67
C VAL A 219 -1.75 0.62 -15.02
N LEU A 220 -1.20 1.50 -15.82
CA LEU A 220 -0.75 2.84 -15.44
C LEU A 220 -1.88 3.80 -15.83
N ALA A 221 -2.55 4.39 -14.84
CA ALA A 221 -3.71 5.24 -15.05
C ALA A 221 -3.41 6.69 -14.67
N GLY A 222 -3.93 7.62 -15.45
CA GLY A 222 -4.08 9.03 -15.06
C GLY A 222 -5.50 9.29 -14.56
N LEU A 223 -5.67 9.37 -13.24
CA LEU A 223 -7.01 9.43 -12.61
C LEU A 223 -7.39 10.82 -12.05
N LYS A 224 -6.49 11.80 -12.07
CA LYS A 224 -6.76 13.15 -11.57
C LYS A 224 -7.96 13.83 -12.22
N GLU A 225 -8.75 14.51 -11.38
CA GLU A 225 -9.89 15.32 -11.81
C GLU A 225 -9.45 16.43 -12.78
N GLY A 226 -10.10 16.53 -13.94
CA GLY A 226 -9.82 17.55 -14.95
C GLY A 226 -9.06 17.05 -16.18
N LEU A 227 -8.51 15.83 -16.15
CA LEU A 227 -8.07 15.14 -17.37
C LEU A 227 -9.31 14.75 -18.18
N LYS A 228 -9.48 15.36 -19.36
CA LYS A 228 -10.66 15.15 -20.22
C LYS A 228 -10.74 13.72 -20.78
N GLU A 229 -9.63 13.00 -20.80
CA GLU A 229 -9.49 11.61 -21.23
C GLU A 229 -8.61 10.91 -20.18
N GLY A 230 -9.11 9.84 -19.56
CA GLY A 230 -8.35 9.08 -18.56
C GLY A 230 -7.37 8.17 -19.30
N ASN A 231 -6.10 8.56 -19.37
CA ASN A 231 -5.10 7.75 -20.05
C ASN A 231 -4.85 6.46 -19.25
N LEU A 232 -5.19 5.32 -19.86
CA LEU A 232 -4.90 3.98 -19.35
C LEU A 232 -3.88 3.32 -20.25
N GLU A 233 -2.70 3.05 -19.69
CA GLU A 233 -1.64 2.33 -20.38
C GLU A 233 -1.48 0.94 -19.76
N PHE A 234 -1.59 -0.09 -20.58
CA PHE A 234 -1.33 -1.47 -20.18
C PHE A 234 0.14 -1.78 -20.47
N PHE A 235 0.84 -2.38 -19.51
CA PHE A 235 2.25 -2.70 -19.64
C PHE A 235 2.52 -4.12 -19.15
N ASP A 236 3.27 -4.88 -19.95
CA ASP A 236 3.77 -6.21 -19.61
C ASP A 236 5.20 -6.06 -19.07
N VAL A 237 5.39 -6.34 -17.78
CA VAL A 237 6.67 -6.12 -17.09
C VAL A 237 7.64 -7.27 -17.34
N ASP A 238 7.17 -8.46 -17.72
CA ASP A 238 8.05 -9.57 -18.13
C ASP A 238 8.70 -9.28 -19.48
N GLN A 239 7.92 -8.75 -20.43
CA GLN A 239 8.37 -8.37 -21.77
C GLN A 239 8.95 -6.96 -21.85
N LEU A 240 8.78 -6.15 -20.80
CA LEU A 240 9.10 -4.72 -20.76
C LEU A 240 8.48 -3.95 -21.93
N ALA A 241 7.25 -4.32 -22.29
CA ALA A 241 6.56 -3.84 -23.48
C ALA A 241 5.20 -3.24 -23.14
N GLN A 242 4.88 -2.12 -23.80
CA GLN A 242 3.55 -1.55 -23.73
C GLN A 242 2.58 -2.41 -24.56
N ILE A 243 1.46 -2.78 -23.93
CA ILE A 243 0.33 -3.43 -24.60
C ILE A 243 -0.51 -2.32 -25.27
N SER A 244 -1.08 -2.61 -26.45
CA SER A 244 -1.73 -1.56 -27.26
C SER A 244 -2.76 -0.76 -26.45
N PRO A 245 -2.76 0.57 -26.58
CA PRO A 245 -3.61 1.42 -25.76
C PRO A 245 -5.08 1.21 -26.12
N VAL A 246 -5.94 1.29 -25.12
CA VAL A 246 -7.39 1.34 -25.32
C VAL A 246 -7.78 2.82 -25.39
N ALA A 247 -8.09 3.30 -26.58
CA ALA A 247 -8.47 4.70 -26.79
C ALA A 247 -9.84 5.02 -26.15
N ASN A 248 -10.03 6.28 -25.74
CA ASN A 248 -11.30 6.84 -25.27
C ASN A 248 -11.88 6.17 -24.01
N VAL A 249 -11.02 5.80 -23.06
CA VAL A 249 -11.47 5.42 -21.72
C VAL A 249 -11.37 6.64 -20.81
N VAL A 250 -12.40 6.87 -20.01
CA VAL A 250 -12.38 7.86 -18.94
C VAL A 250 -12.65 7.07 -17.67
N ALA A 251 -11.82 7.27 -16.65
CA ALA A 251 -11.90 6.54 -15.40
C ALA A 251 -11.44 7.43 -14.26
N ASN A 252 -12.11 7.33 -13.11
CA ASN A 252 -11.59 7.81 -11.83
C ASN A 252 -11.36 6.64 -10.84
N GLN A 253 -11.69 5.40 -11.25
CA GLN A 253 -11.41 4.18 -10.51
C GLN A 253 -11.03 3.05 -11.47
N VAL A 254 -10.09 2.20 -11.05
CA VAL A 254 -9.59 1.04 -11.80
C VAL A 254 -9.51 -0.16 -10.86
N ALA A 255 -10.00 -1.32 -11.30
CA ALA A 255 -9.94 -2.56 -10.53
C ALA A 255 -9.68 -3.76 -11.44
N TRP A 256 -8.76 -4.62 -11.03
CA TRP A 256 -8.55 -5.92 -11.67
C TRP A 256 -9.48 -6.97 -11.07
N ASN A 257 -9.90 -7.92 -11.90
CA ASN A 257 -10.51 -9.15 -11.39
C ASN A 257 -9.45 -10.09 -10.82
N GLN A 258 -9.82 -10.99 -9.91
CA GLN A 258 -8.89 -11.91 -9.26
C GLN A 258 -8.11 -12.81 -10.24
N SER A 259 -8.69 -13.11 -11.41
CA SER A 259 -8.01 -13.92 -12.42
C SER A 259 -6.89 -13.18 -13.15
N GLY A 260 -6.84 -11.85 -13.07
CA GLY A 260 -5.89 -11.01 -13.81
C GLY A 260 -6.19 -10.90 -15.30
N LYS A 261 -7.38 -11.30 -15.76
CA LYS A 261 -7.78 -11.31 -17.18
C LYS A 261 -8.64 -10.11 -17.58
N TYR A 262 -9.27 -9.46 -16.61
CA TYR A 262 -10.22 -8.38 -16.82
C TYR A 262 -9.87 -7.18 -15.93
N VAL A 263 -10.01 -5.99 -16.50
CA VAL A 263 -9.91 -4.71 -15.79
C VAL A 263 -11.24 -3.99 -15.92
N ALA A 264 -11.84 -3.63 -14.80
CA ALA A 264 -12.99 -2.74 -14.75
C ALA A 264 -12.51 -1.31 -14.48
N THR A 265 -13.02 -0.37 -15.24
CA THR A 265 -12.79 1.06 -15.06
C THR A 265 -14.13 1.74 -14.85
N VAL A 266 -14.20 2.61 -13.85
CA VAL A 266 -15.43 3.34 -13.53
C VAL A 266 -15.15 4.81 -13.65
N PHE A 267 -16.10 5.53 -14.24
CA PHE A 267 -16.16 6.98 -14.17
C PHE A 267 -17.46 7.40 -13.49
N THR A 268 -17.33 8.14 -12.41
CA THR A 268 -18.48 8.63 -11.65
C THR A 268 -18.56 10.16 -11.79
N HIS A 269 -19.51 10.64 -12.60
CA HIS A 269 -19.84 12.07 -12.66
C HIS A 269 -21.32 12.27 -13.04
N LYS A 270 -22.17 12.63 -12.07
CA LYS A 270 -23.65 12.77 -12.16
C LYS A 270 -24.43 11.50 -12.61
N ARG A 271 -23.79 10.57 -13.33
CA ARG A 271 -24.21 9.19 -13.64
C ARG A 271 -22.96 8.31 -13.53
N SER A 272 -23.12 7.06 -13.11
CA SER A 272 -22.03 6.07 -13.15
C SER A 272 -21.92 5.48 -14.55
N LEU A 273 -20.70 5.44 -15.08
CA LEU A 273 -20.34 4.71 -16.28
C LEU A 273 -19.34 3.64 -15.88
N ILE A 274 -19.66 2.37 -16.12
CA ILE A 274 -18.75 1.24 -15.93
C ILE A 274 -18.30 0.77 -17.31
N VAL A 275 -16.99 0.62 -17.50
CA VAL A 275 -16.39 0.06 -18.71
C VAL A 275 -15.55 -1.14 -18.28
N ILE A 276 -15.75 -2.30 -18.92
CA ILE A 276 -14.99 -3.51 -18.64
C ILE A 276 -14.06 -3.77 -19.83
N VAL A 277 -12.77 -3.88 -19.56
CA VAL A 277 -11.72 -4.13 -20.55
C VAL A 277 -11.20 -5.56 -20.37
N THR A 278 -11.13 -6.30 -21.47
CA THR A 278 -10.53 -7.65 -21.50
C THR A 278 -9.06 -7.55 -21.88
N VAL A 279 -8.17 -8.12 -21.07
CA VAL A 279 -6.72 -7.93 -21.25
C VAL A 279 -6.16 -8.81 -22.37
N ASN A 280 -6.64 -10.05 -22.49
CA ASN A 280 -6.15 -11.01 -23.50
C ASN A 280 -6.63 -10.74 -24.93
N GLN A 281 -7.64 -9.90 -25.12
CA GLN A 281 -8.17 -9.56 -26.45
C GLN A 281 -8.18 -8.06 -26.72
N MET A 282 -7.73 -7.23 -25.76
CA MET A 282 -7.86 -5.76 -25.76
C MET A 282 -9.22 -5.27 -26.27
N THR A 283 -10.24 -6.10 -26.08
CA THR A 283 -11.57 -5.84 -26.59
C THR A 283 -12.30 -5.14 -25.48
N LEU A 284 -12.69 -3.90 -25.77
CA LEU A 284 -13.47 -3.09 -24.86
C LEU A 284 -14.92 -3.60 -24.89
N VAL A 285 -15.39 -4.06 -23.74
CA VAL A 285 -16.77 -4.46 -23.53
C VAL A 285 -17.44 -3.38 -22.68
N ARG A 286 -18.21 -2.52 -23.33
CA ARG A 286 -18.98 -1.46 -22.65
C ARG A 286 -20.22 -2.07 -22.03
N VAL A 287 -20.31 -2.03 -20.70
CA VAL A 287 -21.53 -2.36 -19.95
C VAL A 287 -22.05 -1.07 -19.32
N LEU A 288 -23.00 -0.41 -19.99
CA LEU A 288 -23.60 0.82 -19.50
C LEU A 288 -24.58 0.50 -18.35
N LEU A 289 -24.14 0.69 -17.11
CA LEU A 289 -25.02 0.70 -15.94
C LEU A 289 -25.32 2.16 -15.55
N SER A 290 -26.37 2.75 -16.14
CA SER A 290 -26.82 4.09 -15.76
C SER A 290 -27.80 4.02 -14.59
N GLY A 291 -27.40 4.52 -13.42
CA GLY A 291 -28.26 4.68 -12.24
C GLY A 291 -27.90 5.94 -11.44
N PRO A 292 -28.81 6.43 -10.56
CA PRO A 292 -28.52 7.54 -9.66
C PRO A 292 -27.35 7.18 -8.70
N PRO A 293 -26.64 8.18 -8.15
CA PRO A 293 -25.48 7.94 -7.29
C PRO A 293 -25.97 7.43 -5.93
N MET A 294 -26.08 6.12 -5.78
CA MET A 294 -26.31 5.46 -4.49
C MET A 294 -25.43 4.22 -4.41
N GLU A 295 -25.10 3.86 -3.18
CA GLU A 295 -24.18 2.85 -2.63
C GLU A 295 -24.21 1.43 -3.29
N SER A 296 -25.08 1.22 -4.27
CA SER A 296 -25.35 -0.03 -4.97
C SER A 296 -24.31 -0.41 -6.04
N VAL A 297 -23.56 0.55 -6.58
CA VAL A 297 -22.58 0.27 -7.66
C VAL A 297 -21.34 -0.47 -7.14
N PHE A 298 -20.93 -0.20 -5.89
CA PHE A 298 -19.83 -0.94 -5.24
C PHE A 298 -20.17 -2.42 -5.03
N LEU A 299 -21.44 -2.73 -4.76
CA LEU A 299 -21.88 -4.10 -4.51
C LEU A 299 -21.82 -4.97 -5.78
N PHE A 300 -22.17 -4.42 -6.95
CA PHE A 300 -22.18 -5.20 -8.21
C PHE A 300 -20.78 -5.53 -8.74
N ILE A 301 -19.78 -4.68 -8.49
CA ILE A 301 -18.39 -5.02 -8.80
C ILE A 301 -17.91 -6.14 -7.86
N SER A 302 -18.30 -6.13 -6.59
CA SER A 302 -17.91 -7.18 -5.64
C SER A 302 -18.54 -8.55 -5.92
N VAL A 303 -19.77 -8.62 -6.44
CA VAL A 303 -20.51 -9.89 -6.53
C VAL A 303 -20.13 -10.73 -7.75
N ASN A 304 -19.63 -10.14 -8.83
CA ASN A 304 -19.22 -10.86 -10.05
C ASN A 304 -17.70 -10.89 -10.29
N PHE A 305 -16.89 -10.24 -9.44
CA PHE A 305 -15.42 -10.21 -9.55
C PHE A 305 -14.68 -10.84 -8.35
N LEU A 306 -15.41 -11.41 -7.38
CA LEU A 306 -14.87 -12.28 -6.33
C LEU A 306 -14.70 -13.73 -6.80
#